data_AF-A0A1H0K908-F1
#
_entry.id   AF-A0A1H0K908-F1
#
_cell.length_a   1.000
_cell.length_b   1.000
_cell.length_c   1.000
_cell.angle_alpha   90.00
_cell.angle_beta   90.00
_cell.angle_gamma   90.00
#
_symmetry.space_group_name_H-M   'P 1'
#
loop_
_entity.id
_entity.type
_entity.pdbx_description
1 polymer ?
#
loop_
_entity_poly.entity_id
_entity_poly.type
_entity_poly.pdbx_seq_one_letter_code
_entity_poly.pdbx_strand_id
1 'polypeptide(L)'
;MTLAGSFAEYMARPEIVAARAESERERAERAAAAVAEHGSEEAVFADTPIEAALRTACEPLLGPGHTWDGVYELAGWSWLQGRDRMPAALRAAAAEAWRMPETVAAAWAEYQARDRREGERYALFPDWSPHAFTEARRGLVEEVLDTYPARSLADLRARLSWLDELNEIDATSQREQRVRLVTLRADIERMAMRLRSQGPGGDQ
;
A
#
# COMPACT_ATOMS: atom_id res chain seq x y z
N MET A 1 12.40 -0.54 -43.32
CA MET A 1 11.81 0.21 -42.19
C MET A 1 12.04 -0.60 -40.93
N THR A 2 12.91 -0.14 -40.04
CA THR A 2 13.26 -0.88 -38.82
C THR A 2 12.25 -0.56 -37.71
N LEU A 3 11.94 -1.54 -36.85
CA LEU A 3 11.05 -1.37 -35.69
C LEU A 3 11.46 -0.19 -34.79
N ALA A 4 12.75 0.11 -34.69
CA ALA A 4 13.28 1.26 -33.97
C ALA A 4 12.87 2.62 -34.60
N GLY A 5 12.82 2.71 -35.93
CA GLY A 5 12.35 3.92 -36.63
C GLY A 5 10.87 4.17 -36.42
N SER A 6 10.04 3.10 -36.47
CA SER A 6 8.60 3.22 -36.22
C SER A 6 8.25 3.58 -34.77
N PHE A 7 9.06 3.15 -33.79
CA PHE A 7 8.85 3.51 -32.39
C PHE A 7 9.24 4.96 -32.11
N ALA A 8 10.40 5.41 -32.60
CA ALA A 8 10.82 6.80 -32.44
C ALA A 8 9.81 7.78 -33.08
N GLU A 9 9.32 7.47 -34.28
CA GLU A 9 8.26 8.24 -34.95
C GLU A 9 6.95 8.26 -34.16
N TYR A 10 6.57 7.13 -33.54
CA TYR A 10 5.40 7.06 -32.67
C TYR A 10 5.56 7.93 -31.41
N MET A 11 6.72 7.88 -30.76
CA MET A 11 6.98 8.65 -29.53
C MET A 11 7.16 10.15 -29.79
N ALA A 12 7.50 10.53 -31.03
CA ALA A 12 7.59 11.92 -31.47
C ALA A 12 6.25 12.54 -31.87
N ARG A 13 5.14 11.77 -31.86
CA ARG A 13 3.83 12.32 -32.18
C ARG A 13 3.44 13.43 -31.19
N PRO A 14 2.85 14.55 -31.66
CA PRO A 14 2.54 15.70 -30.81
C PRO A 14 1.71 15.35 -29.57
N GLU A 15 0.75 14.43 -29.68
CA GLU A 15 -0.08 14.00 -28.57
C GLU A 15 0.70 13.25 -27.49
N ILE A 16 1.71 12.44 -27.86
CA ILE A 16 2.54 11.71 -26.90
C ILE A 16 3.51 12.68 -26.20
N VAL A 17 4.07 13.62 -26.95
CA VAL A 17 4.94 14.67 -26.39
C VAL A 17 4.15 15.57 -25.44
N ALA A 18 2.94 15.99 -25.81
CA ALA A 18 2.07 16.80 -24.97
C ALA A 18 1.65 16.07 -23.70
N ALA A 19 1.25 14.79 -23.81
CA ALA A 19 0.91 13.97 -22.65
C ALA A 19 2.08 13.83 -21.68
N ARG A 20 3.31 13.62 -22.18
CA ARG A 20 4.52 13.57 -21.36
C ARG A 20 4.82 14.89 -20.67
N ALA A 21 4.70 16.00 -21.39
CA ALA A 21 4.92 17.32 -20.83
C ALA A 21 3.89 17.62 -19.72
N GLU A 22 2.64 17.21 -19.91
CA GLU A 22 1.59 17.32 -18.90
C GLU A 22 1.90 16.48 -17.65
N SER A 23 2.19 15.19 -17.82
CA SER A 23 2.53 14.31 -16.69
C SER A 23 3.76 14.81 -15.93
N GLU A 24 4.74 15.37 -16.65
CA GLU A 24 5.93 15.94 -16.03
C GLU A 24 5.64 17.22 -15.25
N ARG A 25 4.72 18.06 -15.75
CA ARG A 25 4.24 19.22 -15.02
C ARG A 25 3.52 18.81 -13.74
N GLU A 26 2.55 17.89 -13.82
CA GLU A 26 1.81 17.38 -12.67
C GLU A 26 2.75 16.74 -11.63
N ARG A 27 3.77 16.00 -12.10
CA ARG A 27 4.80 15.44 -11.24
C ARG A 27 5.61 16.53 -10.54
N ALA A 28 6.07 17.54 -11.27
CA ALA A 28 6.85 18.65 -10.73
C ALA A 28 6.04 19.45 -9.68
N GLU A 29 4.74 19.66 -9.91
CA GLU A 29 3.84 20.29 -8.95
C GLU A 29 3.70 19.47 -7.67
N ARG A 30 3.50 18.15 -7.79
CA ARG A 30 3.44 17.24 -6.63
C ARG A 30 4.76 17.20 -5.86
N ALA A 31 5.89 17.16 -6.56
CA ALA A 31 7.21 17.18 -5.95
C ALA A 31 7.45 18.49 -5.16
N ALA A 32 7.11 19.64 -5.76
CA ALA A 32 7.21 20.93 -5.08
C ALA A 32 6.31 21.02 -3.84
N ALA A 33 5.08 20.49 -3.92
CA ALA A 33 4.17 20.42 -2.78
C ALA A 33 4.72 19.54 -1.65
N ALA A 34 5.27 18.36 -1.97
CA ALA A 34 5.88 17.46 -1.00
C ALA A 34 7.08 18.13 -0.29
N VAL A 35 7.97 18.79 -1.03
CA VAL A 35 9.10 19.51 -0.43
C VAL A 35 8.63 20.67 0.46
N ALA A 36 7.58 21.39 0.06
CA ALA A 36 7.02 22.46 0.88
C ALA A 36 6.38 21.93 2.19
N GLU A 37 5.72 20.78 2.16
CA GLU A 37 5.11 20.15 3.34
C GLU A 37 6.16 19.61 4.32
N HIS A 38 7.20 18.94 3.81
CA HIS A 38 8.21 18.25 4.65
C HIS A 38 9.45 19.10 4.94
N GLY A 39 9.64 20.21 4.23
CA GLY A 39 10.71 21.19 4.42
C GLY A 39 11.96 20.96 3.57
N SER A 40 12.22 19.73 3.10
CA SER A 40 13.30 19.40 2.17
C SER A 40 13.04 18.08 1.45
N GLU A 41 13.75 17.83 0.35
CA GLU A 41 13.74 16.52 -0.31
C GLU A 41 14.23 15.41 0.64
N GLU A 42 15.30 15.68 1.39
CA GLU A 42 15.84 14.74 2.39
C GLU A 42 14.78 14.36 3.44
N ALA A 43 13.95 15.31 3.87
CA ALA A 43 12.86 15.05 4.80
C ALA A 43 11.72 14.21 4.18
N VAL A 44 11.52 14.23 2.86
CA VAL A 44 10.56 13.34 2.17
C VAL A 44 11.07 11.89 2.11
N PHE A 45 12.39 11.71 1.98
CA PHE A 45 13.01 10.38 1.96
C PHE A 45 13.36 9.83 3.34
N ALA A 46 13.43 10.68 4.37
CA ALA A 46 13.65 10.25 5.74
C ALA A 46 12.58 9.23 6.18
N ASP A 47 13.04 8.26 6.96
CA ASP A 47 12.19 7.25 7.59
C ASP A 47 11.18 7.90 8.51
N THR A 48 9.94 7.47 8.37
CA THR A 48 8.94 7.65 9.41
C THR A 48 9.27 6.78 10.63
N PRO A 49 8.69 7.05 11.81
CA PRO A 49 8.88 6.20 12.99
C PRO A 49 8.53 4.72 12.76
N ILE A 50 7.53 4.44 11.91
CA ILE A 50 7.14 3.08 11.54
C ILE A 50 8.22 2.42 10.69
N GLU A 51 8.72 3.12 9.67
CA GLU A 51 9.79 2.62 8.79
C GLU A 51 11.08 2.34 9.55
N ALA A 52 11.47 3.25 10.46
CA ALA A 52 12.62 3.06 11.32
C ALA A 52 12.48 1.82 12.21
N ALA A 53 11.30 1.63 12.83
CA ALA A 53 11.03 0.46 13.65
C ALA A 53 11.05 -0.85 12.84
N LEU A 54 10.46 -0.83 11.64
CA LEU A 54 10.46 -1.96 10.71
C LEU A 54 11.89 -2.31 10.27
N ARG A 55 12.70 -1.31 9.93
CA ARG A 55 14.11 -1.50 9.57
C ARG A 55 14.86 -2.20 10.70
N THR A 56 14.75 -1.71 11.93
CA THR A 56 15.40 -2.33 13.11
C THR A 56 14.93 -3.76 13.35
N ALA A 57 13.62 -4.02 13.25
CA ALA A 57 13.08 -5.36 13.48
C ALA A 57 13.50 -6.37 12.39
N CYS A 58 13.64 -5.91 11.14
CA CYS A 58 13.98 -6.77 10.00
C CYS A 58 15.49 -6.88 9.75
N GLU A 59 16.32 -6.06 10.39
CA GLU A 59 17.78 -6.08 10.23
C GLU A 59 18.41 -7.48 10.41
N PRO A 60 18.00 -8.31 11.38
CA PRO A 60 18.55 -9.67 11.53
C PRO A 60 18.21 -10.62 10.38
N LEU A 61 17.28 -10.25 9.50
CA LEU A 61 16.82 -11.06 8.37
C LEU A 61 17.54 -10.72 7.06
N LEU A 62 18.44 -9.72 7.08
CA LEU A 62 19.32 -9.43 5.95
C LEU A 62 20.26 -10.60 5.69
N GLY A 63 20.37 -11.00 4.43
CA GLY A 63 21.31 -12.02 4.02
C GLY A 63 22.77 -11.58 4.22
N PRO A 64 23.73 -12.51 4.30
CA PRO A 64 25.15 -12.18 4.39
C PRO A 64 25.60 -11.26 3.25
N GLY A 65 26.20 -10.12 3.58
CA GLY A 65 26.70 -9.14 2.60
C GLY A 65 25.64 -8.24 1.98
N HIS A 66 24.36 -8.39 2.35
CA HIS A 66 23.32 -7.44 1.98
C HIS A 66 23.34 -6.22 2.90
N THR A 67 23.05 -5.06 2.31
CA THR A 67 22.83 -3.80 3.02
C THR A 67 21.42 -3.30 2.68
N TRP A 68 21.02 -2.18 3.28
CA TRP A 68 19.77 -1.50 2.91
C TRP A 68 19.87 -0.78 1.56
N ASP A 69 21.06 -0.71 0.96
CA ASP A 69 21.30 -0.07 -0.31
C ASP A 69 21.01 -1.01 -1.48
N GLY A 70 20.27 -0.50 -2.47
CA GLY A 70 19.93 -1.23 -3.69
C GLY A 70 18.83 -2.28 -3.50
N VAL A 71 18.82 -3.26 -4.40
CA VAL A 71 17.83 -4.36 -4.38
C VAL A 71 18.32 -5.48 -3.48
N TYR A 72 17.54 -5.81 -2.47
CA TYR A 72 17.84 -6.88 -1.51
C TYR A 72 16.61 -7.73 -1.21
N GLU A 73 16.86 -8.89 -0.61
CA GLU A 73 15.84 -9.81 -0.11
C GLU A 73 15.92 -9.89 1.41
N LEU A 74 14.77 -10.10 2.06
CA LEU A 74 14.68 -10.34 3.50
C LEU A 74 14.29 -11.77 3.75
N ALA A 75 15.16 -12.55 4.42
CA ALA A 75 14.98 -13.99 4.60
C ALA A 75 14.68 -14.75 3.27
N GLY A 76 15.33 -14.33 2.17
CA GLY A 76 15.14 -14.90 0.83
C GLY A 76 13.81 -14.52 0.14
N TRP A 77 13.13 -13.49 0.67
CA TRP A 77 11.88 -12.98 0.13
C TRP A 77 12.05 -11.63 -0.54
N SER A 78 11.40 -11.50 -1.70
CA SER A 78 11.20 -10.25 -2.43
C SER A 78 9.70 -9.99 -2.55
N TRP A 79 9.29 -8.72 -2.47
CA TRP A 79 7.89 -8.33 -2.58
C TRP A 79 7.22 -8.80 -3.89
N LEU A 80 8.01 -8.98 -4.95
CA LEU A 80 7.57 -9.54 -6.23
C LEU A 80 7.06 -10.99 -6.14
N GLN A 81 7.46 -11.74 -5.10
CA GLN A 81 7.01 -13.12 -4.89
C GLN A 81 5.60 -13.20 -4.29
N GLY A 82 5.03 -12.07 -3.88
CA GLY A 82 3.72 -12.00 -3.23
C GLY A 82 3.77 -12.25 -1.73
N ARG A 83 2.78 -11.70 -1.03
CA ARG A 83 2.65 -11.79 0.44
C ARG A 83 2.37 -13.21 0.94
N ASP A 84 1.80 -14.08 0.12
CA ASP A 84 1.53 -15.49 0.45
C ASP A 84 2.81 -16.32 0.56
N ARG A 85 3.90 -15.85 -0.04
CA ARG A 85 5.24 -16.44 0.05
C ARG A 85 6.12 -15.80 1.12
N MET A 86 5.60 -14.83 1.85
CA MET A 86 6.35 -14.14 2.90
C MET A 86 6.77 -15.11 4.02
N PRO A 87 8.07 -15.23 4.33
CA PRO A 87 8.57 -16.10 5.39
C PRO A 87 7.97 -15.73 6.75
N ALA A 88 7.68 -16.74 7.58
CA ALA A 88 7.09 -16.55 8.90
C ALA A 88 7.93 -15.64 9.81
N ALA A 89 9.26 -15.70 9.71
CA ALA A 89 10.17 -14.84 10.47
C ALA A 89 10.04 -13.36 10.07
N LEU A 90 9.97 -13.05 8.78
CA LEU A 90 9.75 -11.70 8.28
C LEU A 90 8.37 -11.18 8.67
N ARG A 91 7.37 -12.03 8.55
CA ARG A 91 5.99 -11.72 8.94
C ARG A 91 5.89 -11.36 10.43
N ALA A 92 6.55 -12.12 11.29
CA ALA A 92 6.60 -11.85 12.74
C ALA A 92 7.34 -10.53 13.01
N ALA A 93 8.52 -10.34 12.44
CA ALA A 93 9.30 -9.10 12.60
C ALA A 93 8.51 -7.86 12.19
N ALA A 94 7.84 -7.87 11.04
CA ALA A 94 7.05 -6.74 10.56
C ALA A 94 5.77 -6.48 11.39
N ALA A 95 5.16 -7.53 11.96
CA ALA A 95 4.00 -7.41 12.82
C ALA A 95 4.36 -6.88 14.23
N GLU A 96 5.54 -7.22 14.74
CA GLU A 96 6.01 -6.84 16.07
C GLU A 96 6.70 -5.46 16.09
N ALA A 97 7.30 -5.05 14.97
CA ALA A 97 7.98 -3.76 14.82
C ALA A 97 7.10 -2.55 15.19
N TRP A 98 5.81 -2.62 14.85
CA TRP A 98 4.84 -1.57 15.11
C TRP A 98 3.46 -2.19 15.33
N ARG A 99 2.66 -1.63 16.24
CA ARG A 99 1.32 -2.17 16.56
C ARG A 99 0.51 -2.35 15.27
N MET A 100 -0.02 -3.56 15.07
CA MET A 100 -0.90 -3.86 13.94
C MET A 100 -2.25 -3.13 14.09
N PRO A 101 -2.86 -2.67 12.99
CA PRO A 101 -4.22 -2.13 13.02
C PRO A 101 -5.23 -3.17 13.52
N GLU A 102 -6.01 -2.80 14.53
CA GLU A 102 -7.02 -3.70 15.14
C GLU A 102 -8.40 -3.60 14.48
N THR A 103 -8.56 -2.64 13.56
CA THR A 103 -9.81 -2.34 12.86
C THR A 103 -9.54 -2.12 11.38
N VAL A 104 -10.57 -2.34 10.55
CA VAL A 104 -10.47 -2.13 9.10
C VAL A 104 -10.26 -0.66 8.79
N ALA A 105 -10.93 0.24 9.53
CA ALA A 105 -10.73 1.68 9.39
C ALA A 105 -9.30 2.12 9.72
N ALA A 106 -8.68 1.57 10.78
CA ALA A 106 -7.29 1.87 11.11
C ALA A 106 -6.31 1.31 10.06
N ALA A 107 -6.57 0.12 9.53
CA ALA A 107 -5.74 -0.45 8.47
C ALA A 107 -5.81 0.39 7.20
N TRP A 108 -7.00 0.88 6.86
CA TRP A 108 -7.20 1.75 5.70
C TRP A 108 -6.47 3.08 5.86
N ALA A 109 -6.53 3.69 7.06
CA ALA A 109 -5.79 4.91 7.34
C ALA A 109 -4.27 4.71 7.24
N GLU A 110 -3.74 3.58 7.72
CA GLU A 110 -2.31 3.24 7.59
C GLU A 110 -1.93 3.04 6.11
N TYR A 111 -2.75 2.33 5.33
CA TYR A 111 -2.56 2.15 3.88
C TYR A 111 -2.51 3.50 3.15
N GLN A 112 -3.50 4.38 3.38
CA GLN A 112 -3.55 5.70 2.75
C GLN A 112 -2.36 6.59 3.13
N ALA A 113 -1.94 6.55 4.40
CA ALA A 113 -0.79 7.32 4.85
C ALA A 113 0.49 6.86 4.14
N ARG A 114 0.66 5.55 3.96
CA ARG A 114 1.75 4.96 3.21
C ARG A 114 1.67 5.33 1.73
N ASP A 115 0.54 5.11 1.08
CA ASP A 115 0.35 5.36 -0.35
C ASP A 115 0.64 6.82 -0.71
N ARG A 116 0.12 7.77 0.09
CA ARG A 116 0.44 9.19 -0.05
C ARG A 116 1.96 9.44 0.01
N ARG A 117 2.64 8.85 1.00
CA ARG A 117 4.09 9.00 1.19
C ARG A 117 4.88 8.42 0.02
N GLU A 118 4.43 7.30 -0.54
CA GLU A 118 5.02 6.72 -1.74
C GLU A 118 4.81 7.63 -2.94
N GLY A 119 3.59 8.16 -3.12
CA GLY A 119 3.28 9.13 -4.17
C GLY A 119 4.15 10.39 -4.11
N GLU A 120 4.44 10.89 -2.90
CA GLU A 120 5.39 12.00 -2.68
C GLU A 120 6.81 11.62 -3.13
N ARG A 121 7.31 10.45 -2.70
CA ARG A 121 8.65 9.97 -3.06
C ARG A 121 8.79 9.69 -4.56
N TYR A 122 7.77 9.10 -5.18
CA TYR A 122 7.70 8.89 -6.64
C TYR A 122 7.64 10.21 -7.43
N ALA A 123 6.99 11.24 -6.89
CA ALA A 123 6.97 12.54 -7.54
C ALA A 123 8.39 13.15 -7.60
N LEU A 124 9.19 12.98 -6.55
CA LEU A 124 10.58 13.45 -6.50
C LEU A 124 11.54 12.56 -7.29
N PHE A 125 11.43 11.24 -7.12
CA PHE A 125 12.31 10.26 -7.75
C PHE A 125 11.46 9.15 -8.40
N PRO A 126 11.16 9.23 -9.71
CA PRO A 126 10.27 8.28 -10.40
C PRO A 126 10.73 6.83 -10.36
N ASP A 127 12.05 6.61 -10.29
CA ASP A 127 12.67 5.29 -10.21
C ASP A 127 12.83 4.80 -8.76
N TRP A 128 12.24 5.51 -7.79
CA TRP A 128 12.23 5.09 -6.40
C TRP A 128 11.55 3.73 -6.24
N SER A 129 12.00 2.95 -5.27
CA SER A 129 11.30 1.73 -4.90
C SER A 129 11.22 1.61 -3.38
N PRO A 130 10.08 1.13 -2.85
CA PRO A 130 9.94 0.89 -1.43
C PRO A 130 10.87 -0.24 -0.97
N HIS A 131 11.27 -0.15 0.28
CA HIS A 131 12.10 -1.16 0.93
C HIS A 131 11.30 -2.46 1.16
N ALA A 132 11.98 -3.61 1.16
CA ALA A 132 11.30 -4.90 1.35
C ALA A 132 10.57 -4.98 2.71
N PHE A 133 11.07 -4.32 3.76
CA PHE A 133 10.39 -4.28 5.06
C PHE A 133 9.11 -3.42 5.04
N THR A 134 9.05 -2.36 4.22
CA THR A 134 7.83 -1.54 4.07
C THR A 134 6.78 -2.29 3.27
N GLU A 135 7.19 -3.03 2.25
CA GLU A 135 6.33 -3.94 1.49
C GLU A 135 5.83 -5.11 2.33
N ALA A 136 6.67 -5.66 3.21
CA ALA A 136 6.25 -6.69 4.15
C ALA A 136 5.12 -6.18 5.07
N ARG A 137 5.27 -4.95 5.61
CA ARG A 137 4.22 -4.31 6.41
C ARG A 137 2.96 -4.04 5.58
N ARG A 138 3.09 -3.53 4.36
CA ARG A 138 1.97 -3.32 3.43
C ARG A 138 1.14 -4.58 3.29
N GLY A 139 1.78 -5.71 3.01
CA GLY A 139 1.10 -7.00 2.86
C GLY A 139 0.29 -7.42 4.09
N LEU A 140 0.76 -7.10 5.30
CA LEU A 140 0.04 -7.38 6.55
C LEU A 140 -1.16 -6.45 6.75
N VAL A 141 -1.02 -5.16 6.41
CA VAL A 141 -2.12 -4.18 6.46
C VAL A 141 -3.22 -4.55 5.47
N GLU A 142 -2.84 -4.94 4.25
CA GLU A 142 -3.79 -5.42 3.24
C GLU A 142 -4.50 -6.70 3.67
N GLU A 143 -3.85 -7.58 4.42
CA GLU A 143 -4.51 -8.77 4.97
C GLU A 143 -5.58 -8.40 6.00
N VAL A 144 -5.34 -7.40 6.85
CA VAL A 144 -6.37 -6.86 7.76
C VAL A 144 -7.54 -6.30 6.93
N LEU A 145 -7.25 -5.53 5.88
CA LEU A 145 -8.27 -4.99 4.98
C LEU A 145 -9.08 -6.08 4.27
N ASP A 146 -8.49 -7.22 3.96
CA ASP A 146 -9.13 -8.35 3.27
C ASP A 146 -9.94 -9.27 4.20
N THR A 147 -9.50 -9.43 5.47
CA THR A 147 -9.95 -10.54 6.31
C THR A 147 -10.56 -10.15 7.65
N TYR A 148 -10.20 -9.01 8.26
CA TYR A 148 -10.73 -8.66 9.58
C TYR A 148 -12.23 -8.34 9.51
N PRO A 149 -13.05 -8.75 10.50
CA PRO A 149 -14.47 -8.41 10.49
C PRO A 149 -14.69 -6.91 10.72
N ALA A 150 -15.58 -6.29 9.94
CA ALA A 150 -16.03 -4.93 10.17
C ALA A 150 -16.86 -4.83 11.46
N ARG A 151 -16.38 -4.07 12.44
CA ARG A 151 -17.00 -3.90 13.76
C ARG A 151 -17.85 -2.65 13.85
N SER A 152 -17.79 -1.77 12.86
CA SER A 152 -18.52 -0.50 12.81
C SER A 152 -18.93 -0.13 11.37
N LEU A 153 -19.77 0.90 11.21
CA LEU A 153 -20.05 1.47 9.89
C LEU A 153 -18.79 2.13 9.28
N ALA A 154 -17.89 2.65 10.13
CA ALA A 154 -16.61 3.19 9.68
C ALA A 154 -15.75 2.09 9.04
N ASP A 155 -15.68 0.90 9.66
CA ASP A 155 -14.98 -0.25 9.09
C ASP A 155 -15.58 -0.71 7.76
N LEU A 156 -16.92 -0.70 7.65
CA LEU A 156 -17.59 -1.10 6.41
C LEU A 156 -17.30 -0.11 5.28
N ARG A 157 -17.31 1.20 5.57
CA ARG A 157 -16.91 2.23 4.60
C ARG A 157 -15.45 2.06 4.18
N ALA A 158 -14.55 1.86 5.13
CA ALA A 158 -13.14 1.62 4.86
C ALA A 158 -12.94 0.37 3.97
N ARG A 159 -13.69 -0.71 4.20
CA ARG A 159 -13.67 -1.89 3.32
C ARG A 159 -14.14 -1.58 1.91
N LEU A 160 -15.22 -0.81 1.76
CA LEU A 160 -15.71 -0.44 0.43
C LEU A 160 -14.69 0.44 -0.31
N SER A 161 -14.07 1.40 0.38
CA SER A 161 -12.98 2.22 -0.20
C SER A 161 -11.78 1.38 -0.62
N TRP A 162 -11.39 0.40 0.20
CA TRP A 162 -10.33 -0.55 -0.17
C TRP A 162 -10.67 -1.37 -1.42
N LEU A 163 -11.92 -1.81 -1.57
CA LEU A 163 -12.33 -2.55 -2.76
C LEU A 163 -12.38 -1.68 -4.01
N ASP A 164 -12.71 -0.40 -3.85
CA ASP A 164 -12.69 0.58 -4.94
C ASP A 164 -11.26 0.82 -5.42
N GLU A 165 -10.35 1.09 -4.50
CA GLU A 165 -8.89 1.21 -4.74
C GLU A 165 -8.36 0.02 -5.54
N LEU A 166 -8.69 -1.21 -5.13
CA LEU A 166 -8.27 -2.42 -5.81
C LEU A 166 -8.80 -2.56 -7.24
N ASN A 167 -9.98 -2.00 -7.54
CA ASN A 167 -10.52 -1.98 -8.89
C ASN A 167 -9.78 -0.97 -9.77
N GLU A 168 -9.32 0.15 -9.20
CA GLU A 168 -8.58 1.17 -9.93
C GLU A 168 -7.19 0.68 -10.36
N ILE A 169 -6.51 -0.08 -9.49
CA ILE A 169 -5.15 -0.57 -9.76
C ILE A 169 -5.10 -1.91 -10.53
N ASP A 170 -6.25 -2.49 -10.88
CA ASP A 170 -6.41 -3.80 -11.57
C ASP A 170 -5.57 -4.95 -10.97
N ALA A 171 -5.26 -4.87 -9.68
CA ALA A 171 -4.22 -5.69 -9.05
C ALA A 171 -4.80 -6.84 -8.22
N THR A 172 -5.64 -7.72 -8.80
CA THR A 172 -6.30 -8.76 -8.00
C THR A 172 -6.42 -10.14 -8.65
N SER A 173 -5.99 -11.16 -7.91
CA SER A 173 -6.26 -12.55 -8.30
C SER A 173 -7.71 -12.94 -8.00
N GLN A 174 -8.29 -13.86 -8.79
CA GLN A 174 -9.64 -14.39 -8.55
C GLN A 174 -9.80 -14.99 -7.14
N ARG A 175 -8.72 -15.56 -6.59
CA ARG A 175 -8.70 -16.13 -5.24
C ARG A 175 -8.91 -15.03 -4.18
N GLU A 176 -8.20 -13.92 -4.28
CA GLU A 176 -8.30 -12.81 -3.34
C GLU A 176 -9.64 -12.10 -3.46
N GLN A 177 -10.15 -11.90 -4.68
CA GLN A 177 -11.51 -11.40 -4.91
C GLN A 177 -12.56 -12.25 -4.18
N ARG A 178 -12.42 -13.58 -4.24
CA ARG A 178 -13.34 -14.49 -3.54
C ARG A 178 -13.27 -14.30 -2.02
N VAL A 179 -12.07 -14.20 -1.45
CA VAL A 179 -11.90 -13.94 0.00
C VAL A 179 -12.63 -12.65 0.39
N ARG A 180 -12.35 -11.56 -0.33
CA ARG A 180 -12.94 -10.23 -0.09
C ARG A 180 -14.47 -10.23 -0.16
N LEU A 181 -15.05 -10.87 -1.18
CA LEU A 181 -16.51 -10.96 -1.33
C LEU A 181 -17.15 -11.76 -0.20
N VAL A 182 -16.52 -12.86 0.25
CA VAL A 182 -17.00 -13.63 1.40
C VAL A 182 -16.94 -12.79 2.67
N THR A 183 -15.83 -12.08 2.90
CA THR A 183 -15.68 -11.22 4.08
C THR A 183 -16.72 -10.09 4.08
N LEU A 184 -16.92 -9.39 2.95
CA LEU A 184 -17.90 -8.30 2.83
C LEU A 184 -19.34 -8.79 3.08
N ARG A 185 -19.72 -9.95 2.54
CA ARG A 185 -21.05 -10.53 2.80
C ARG A 185 -21.24 -10.79 4.30
N ALA A 186 -20.24 -11.40 4.94
CA ALA A 186 -20.28 -11.66 6.37
C ALA A 186 -20.33 -10.36 7.21
N ASP A 187 -19.69 -9.28 6.75
CA ASP A 187 -19.80 -7.95 7.39
C ASP A 187 -21.21 -7.38 7.33
N ILE A 188 -21.85 -7.45 6.15
CA ILE A 188 -23.22 -6.98 5.94
C ILE A 188 -24.19 -7.77 6.85
N GLU A 189 -24.04 -9.09 6.91
CA GLU A 189 -24.85 -9.95 7.79
C GLU A 189 -24.68 -9.57 9.27
N ARG A 190 -23.43 -9.38 9.73
CA ARG A 190 -23.14 -8.92 11.10
C ARG A 190 -23.74 -7.55 11.40
N MET A 191 -23.71 -6.64 10.44
CA MET A 191 -24.30 -5.30 10.62
C MET A 191 -25.83 -5.40 10.69
N ALA A 192 -26.45 -6.17 9.80
CA ALA A 192 -27.89 -6.38 9.80
C ALA A 192 -28.39 -7.04 11.10
N MET A 193 -27.63 -8.01 11.65
CA MET A 193 -27.95 -8.60 12.96
C MET A 193 -27.92 -7.56 14.09
N ARG A 194 -26.90 -6.70 14.12
CA ARG A 194 -26.77 -5.64 15.13
C ARG A 194 -27.93 -4.64 15.07
N LEU A 195 -28.30 -4.20 13.88
CA LEU A 195 -29.42 -3.29 13.67
C LEU A 195 -30.74 -3.93 14.14
N ARG A 196 -30.95 -5.23 13.91
CA ARG A 196 -32.13 -5.95 14.41
C ARG A 196 -32.12 -6.07 15.94
N SER A 197 -30.97 -6.31 16.56
CA SER A 197 -30.86 -6.39 18.03
C SER A 197 -31.01 -5.03 18.74
N GLN A 198 -30.82 -3.93 18.01
CA GLN A 198 -30.97 -2.54 18.51
C GLN A 198 -32.36 -1.96 18.24
N GLY A 199 -33.36 -2.79 17.91
CA GLY A 199 -34.75 -2.38 17.70
C GLY A 199 -35.39 -1.65 18.91
N PRO A 200 -36.54 -0.99 18.72
CA PRO A 200 -36.99 0.23 19.43
C PRO A 200 -37.49 0.05 20.88
N GLY A 201 -36.88 -0.83 21.67
CA GLY A 201 -37.26 -1.12 23.05
C GLY A 201 -36.15 -0.94 24.09
N GLY A 202 -35.07 -0.22 23.75
CA GLY A 202 -33.92 0.02 24.63
C GLY A 202 -34.08 1.15 25.65
N ASP A 203 -35.27 1.74 25.76
CA ASP A 203 -35.66 2.60 26.88
C ASP A 203 -36.52 1.77 27.85
N GLN A 204 -35.87 1.06 28.78
CA GLN A 204 -36.43 0.66 30.08
C GLN A 204 -35.38 0.83 31.16
#